data_AF-A0A9N8QRW4-F1
#
_entry.id   AF-A0A9N8QRW4-F1
#
_cell.length_a   1.000
_cell.length_b   1.000
_cell.length_c   1.000
_cell.angle_alpha   90.00
_cell.angle_beta   90.00
_cell.angle_gamma   90.00
#
_symmetry.space_group_name_H-M   'P 1'
#
loop_
_entity.id
_entity.type
_entity.pdbx_description
1 polymer ?
#
loop_
_entity_poly.entity_id
_entity_poly.type
_entity_poly.pdbx_seq_one_letter_code
_entity_poly.pdbx_strand_id
1 'polypeptide(L)' 'MKKKFLLGAMFSIMTLSLMSFAARVMAVWTSTCGVKHYTTFAEGTSQSLMAYYIAEINANECGGVKPVVKFN' A
#
# COMPACT_ATOMS: atom_id res chain seq x y z
N MET A 1 11.51 -48.80 -10.14
CA MET A 1 10.78 -47.69 -10.79
C MET A 1 10.76 -46.49 -9.86
N LYS A 2 10.97 -45.30 -10.43
CA LYS A 2 11.05 -43.99 -9.79
C LYS A 2 9.67 -43.56 -9.26
N LYS A 3 9.62 -42.81 -8.14
CA LYS A 3 9.07 -41.44 -8.09
C LYS A 3 9.13 -40.88 -6.65
N LYS A 4 9.95 -39.85 -6.51
CA LYS A 4 10.00 -38.94 -5.36
C LYS A 4 8.68 -38.18 -5.33
N PHE A 5 7.91 -38.26 -4.24
CA PHE A 5 6.72 -37.45 -4.06
C PHE A 5 7.14 -36.07 -3.52
N LEU A 6 6.64 -35.04 -4.18
CA LEU A 6 7.17 -33.68 -4.19
C LEU A 6 6.75 -32.88 -2.96
N LEU A 7 7.65 -31.98 -2.53
CA LEU A 7 7.34 -30.81 -1.69
C LEU A 7 6.15 -30.03 -2.27
N GLY A 8 5.27 -29.54 -1.40
CA GLY A 8 4.25 -28.57 -1.80
C GLY A 8 3.12 -28.38 -0.81
N ALA A 9 3.39 -28.31 0.50
CA ALA A 9 2.39 -27.81 1.45
C ALA A 9 2.30 -26.28 1.27
N MET A 10 1.51 -25.88 0.27
CA MET A 10 1.15 -24.49 0.01
C MET A 10 0.45 -23.94 1.24
N PHE A 11 1.12 -23.01 1.93
CA PHE A 11 0.49 -22.03 2.80
C PHE A 11 -0.58 -21.28 2.00
N SER A 12 -1.82 -21.75 2.02
CA SER A 12 -2.98 -20.98 1.57
C SER A 12 -3.78 -20.57 2.80
N ILE A 13 -3.14 -19.70 3.59
CA ILE A 13 -3.77 -18.97 4.67
C ILE A 13 -4.57 -17.84 4.03
N MET A 14 -5.87 -17.82 4.31
CA MET A 14 -6.80 -16.69 4.25
C MET A 14 -7.20 -16.14 2.88
N THR A 15 -8.31 -16.65 2.35
CA THR A 15 -9.23 -15.83 1.54
C THR A 15 -10.11 -14.99 2.47
N LEU A 16 -9.58 -13.88 2.98
CA LEU A 16 -10.41 -12.83 3.59
C LEU A 16 -11.01 -11.97 2.47
N SER A 17 -12.21 -12.33 2.01
CA SER A 17 -12.99 -11.52 1.08
C SER A 17 -13.67 -10.37 1.84
N LEU A 18 -12.92 -9.32 2.18
CA LEU A 18 -13.51 -8.09 2.69
C LEU A 18 -13.96 -7.23 1.50
N MET A 19 -15.20 -7.40 1.06
CA MET A 19 -15.89 -6.33 0.32
C MET A 19 -16.27 -5.23 1.32
N SER A 20 -15.28 -4.47 1.82
CA SER A 20 -15.57 -3.22 2.50
C SER A 20 -15.81 -2.14 1.44
N PHE A 21 -17.08 -1.84 1.21
CA PHE A 21 -17.48 -0.54 0.66
C PHE A 21 -17.30 0.52 1.77
N ALA A 22 -16.08 0.65 2.30
CA ALA A 22 -15.70 1.85 3.05
C ALA A 22 -15.66 3.00 2.04
N ALA A 23 -16.32 4.13 2.32
CA ALA A 23 -16.15 5.31 1.49
C ALA A 23 -14.64 5.59 1.41
N ARG A 24 -14.13 5.83 0.21
CA ARG A 24 -12.69 5.97 0.00
C ARG A 24 -12.35 7.43 -0.22
N VAL A 25 -11.42 7.95 0.56
CA VAL A 25 -10.84 9.28 0.32
C VAL A 25 -9.66 9.09 -0.63
N MET A 26 -9.67 9.77 -1.77
CA MET A 26 -8.56 9.73 -2.72
C MET A 26 -7.63 10.92 -2.47
N ALA A 27 -6.37 10.65 -2.16
CA ALA A 27 -5.31 11.64 -2.15
C ALA A 27 -4.56 11.61 -3.48
N VAL A 28 -4.36 12.78 -4.07
CA VAL A 28 -3.53 12.97 -5.27
C VAL A 28 -2.26 13.68 -4.85
N TRP A 29 -1.12 13.10 -5.16
CA TRP A 29 0.18 13.65 -4.78
C TRP A 29 1.24 13.33 -5.84
N THR A 30 2.34 14.08 -5.82
CA THR A 30 3.49 13.86 -6.71
C THR A 30 4.68 13.48 -5.85
N SER A 31 5.35 12.38 -6.21
CA SER A 31 6.54 11.90 -5.52
C SER A 31 7.74 12.81 -5.77
N THR A 32 8.77 12.70 -4.94
CA THR A 32 10.01 13.48 -5.06
C THR A 32 10.78 13.16 -6.34
N CYS A 33 10.49 12.03 -6.98
CA CYS A 33 11.01 11.65 -8.29
C CYS A 33 10.08 12.03 -9.45
N GLY A 34 9.02 12.81 -9.19
CA GLY A 34 8.19 13.45 -10.23
C GLY A 34 7.02 12.60 -10.74
N VAL A 35 6.72 11.47 -10.10
CA VAL A 35 5.63 10.57 -10.51
C VAL A 35 4.34 10.98 -9.80
N LYS A 36 3.21 11.03 -10.52
CA LYS A 36 1.90 11.32 -9.93
C LYS A 36 1.25 10.04 -9.41
N HIS A 37 0.76 10.08 -8.17
CA HIS A 37 0.09 8.98 -7.50
C HIS A 37 -1.35 9.34 -7.13
N TYR A 38 -2.19 8.30 -7.15
CA TYR A 38 -3.58 8.34 -6.70
C TYR A 38 -3.72 7.27 -5.62
N THR A 39 -3.76 7.69 -4.36
CA THR A 39 -3.82 6.75 -3.23
C THR A 39 -5.19 6.85 -2.58
N THR A 40 -5.89 5.72 -2.49
CA THR A 40 -7.19 5.63 -1.82
C THR A 40 -7.02 5.19 -0.38
N PHE A 41 -7.57 5.96 0.55
CA PHE A 41 -7.61 5.66 1.97
C PHE A 41 -9.03 5.32 2.41
N ALA A 42 -9.18 4.54 3.47
CA ALA A 42 -10.47 4.30 4.08
C ALA A 42 -11.00 5.60 4.72
N GLU A 43 -12.32 5.78 4.72
CA GLU A 43 -12.97 6.87 5.45
C GLU A 43 -12.55 6.85 6.93
N GLY A 44 -12.30 8.03 7.50
CA GLY A 44 -11.85 8.16 8.88
C GLY A 44 -10.36 7.90 9.12
N THR A 45 -9.59 7.56 8.08
CA THR A 45 -8.11 7.54 8.18
C THR A 45 -7.63 8.92 8.60
N SER A 46 -6.86 9.01 9.69
CA SER A 46 -6.31 10.29 10.14
C SER A 46 -5.34 10.84 9.09
N GLN A 47 -5.31 12.16 8.92
CA GLN A 47 -4.36 12.81 8.02
C GLN A 47 -2.91 12.45 8.36
N SER A 48 -2.58 12.31 9.66
CA SER A 48 -1.25 11.85 10.10
C SER A 48 -0.88 10.47 9.55
N LEU A 49 -1.84 9.54 9.51
CA LEU A 49 -1.63 8.19 8.99
C LEU A 49 -1.53 8.21 7.45
N MET A 50 -2.35 9.03 6.79
CA MET A 50 -2.25 9.24 5.34
C MET A 50 -0.88 9.81 4.96
N ALA A 51 -0.38 10.81 5.70
CA ALA A 51 0.94 11.40 5.49
C ALA A 51 2.07 10.38 5.66
N TYR A 52 1.97 9.55 6.70
CA TYR A 52 2.94 8.48 6.96
C TYR A 52 3.00 7.50 5.77
N TYR A 53 1.85 7.02 5.29
CA TYR A 53 1.80 6.10 4.15
C TYR A 53 2.34 6.73 2.87
N ILE A 54 1.99 7.99 2.58
CA ILE A 54 2.51 8.70 1.40
C ILE A 54 4.03 8.84 1.47
N ALA A 55 4.57 9.21 2.64
CA ALA A 55 6.01 9.33 2.84
C ALA A 55 6.74 7.98 2.69
N GLU A 56 6.12 6.88 3.13
CA GLU A 56 6.66 5.53 2.97
C GLU A 56 6.67 5.08 1.50
N ILE A 57 5.57 5.30 0.77
CA ILE A 57 5.51 5.01 -0.68
C ILE A 57 6.60 5.81 -1.41
N ASN A 58 6.71 7.11 -1.12
CA ASN A 58 7.74 7.95 -1.72
C ASN A 58 9.15 7.43 -1.43
N ALA A 59 9.42 7.00 -0.19
CA ALA A 59 10.72 6.46 0.16
C ALA A 59 11.01 5.14 -0.58
N ASN A 60 10.02 4.27 -0.73
CA ASN A 60 10.18 3.02 -1.45
C ASN A 60 10.44 3.23 -2.95
N GLU A 61 9.83 4.25 -3.54
CA GLU A 61 9.94 4.52 -4.99
C GLU A 61 11.12 5.43 -5.36
N CYS A 62 11.41 6.45 -4.55
CA CYS A 62 12.37 7.49 -4.86
C CYS A 62 13.67 7.40 -4.04
N GLY A 63 14.09 6.18 -3.65
CA GLY A 63 15.43 5.94 -3.10
C GLY A 63 15.62 6.31 -1.61
N GLY A 64 14.59 6.10 -0.79
CA GLY A 64 14.64 6.27 0.66
C GLY A 64 14.28 7.67 1.17
N VAL A 65 13.89 8.59 0.28
CA VAL A 65 13.50 9.94 0.67
C VAL A 65 12.10 9.94 1.30
N LYS A 66 12.00 10.30 2.59
CA LYS A 66 10.73 10.49 3.30
C LYS A 66 10.37 11.98 3.37
N PRO A 67 9.49 12.48 2.48
CA PRO A 67 9.09 13.88 2.50
C PRO A 67 8.12 14.18 3.65
N VAL A 68 8.08 15.44 4.07
CA VAL A 68 7.04 15.95 4.97
C VAL A 68 5.76 16.19 4.14
N VAL A 69 4.75 15.35 4.35
CA VAL A 69 3.46 15.46 3.66
C VAL A 69 2.56 16.44 4.42
N LYS A 70 2.04 17.45 3.73
CA LYS A 70 1.07 18.42 4.26
C LYS A 70 -0.22 18.35 3.44
N PHE A 71 -1.35 18.41 4.13
CA PHE A 71 -2.67 18.51 3.52
C PHE A 71 -3.09 19.98 3.52
N ASN A 72 -3.66 20.45 2.40
CA ASN A 72 -4.27 21.78 2.29
C ASN A 72 -5.75 21.72 2.65
#